data_AF-K8GK14-F1
#
_entry.id   AF-K8GK14-F1
#
_cell.length_a   1.000
_cell.length_b   1.000
_cell.length_c   1.000
_cell.angle_alpha   90.00
_cell.angle_beta   90.00
_cell.angle_gamma   90.00
#
_symmetry.space_group_name_H-M   'P 1'
#
loop_
_entity.id
_entity.type
_entity.pdbx_description
1 polymer ?
#
loop_
_entity_poly.entity_id
_entity_poly.type
_entity_poly.pdbx_seq_one_letter_code
_entity_poly.pdbx_strand_id
1 'polypeptide(L)'
;MQQTARLQELAWNNPYFATTLKPLDPIPHPVYFVNSNPKWQDFLDNPNLIENPESLYQRCVKTNDIWSVQSYLDLKLRGLDVHLVSKAVPGKICVIPHYFCRPKDLLYRSYVVACSHDCPRSHLCEQRLVINRSQVLADTDHFITHRPQPNLKPRDPARSTQIRNVVFKGYDHSLYAPFKSPEFVAALAAIGMKLVVNSEASGANMMADWANYTETDILLAVRHNTVFDILRKPALKLVNAWFAGCPAILGPEPAFQEIRQSELDYIEVRTSEEAIAALKRLQSDPDLYVAMVENGFKRAQDYTVDRVAQEWRDLLAGPITQGYEQWQKQSPLQKHIGRPIHYAKRVLAQRQATKEYQYKIHHGPRIL
;
A
#
# COMPACT_ATOMS: atom_id res chain seq x y z
N MET A 1 -35.49 -1.94 -4.68
CA MET A 1 -35.55 -1.61 -3.24
C MET A 1 -34.70 -2.55 -2.39
N GLN A 2 -34.80 -3.88 -2.56
CA GLN A 2 -34.03 -4.86 -1.78
C GLN A 2 -32.50 -4.72 -1.93
N GLN A 3 -31.99 -4.54 -3.15
CA GLN A 3 -30.55 -4.35 -3.41
C GLN A 3 -30.00 -3.05 -2.79
N THR A 4 -30.74 -1.93 -2.87
CA THR A 4 -30.32 -0.66 -2.26
C THR A 4 -30.22 -0.77 -0.74
N ALA A 5 -31.23 -1.37 -0.10
CA ALA A 5 -31.22 -1.58 1.35
C ALA A 5 -30.03 -2.46 1.77
N ARG A 6 -29.75 -3.51 0.99
CA ARG A 6 -28.59 -4.40 1.22
C ARG A 6 -27.25 -3.67 1.11
N LEU A 7 -27.07 -2.83 0.10
CA LEU A 7 -25.86 -2.02 -0.07
C LEU A 7 -25.69 -0.99 1.07
N GLN A 8 -26.78 -0.41 1.56
CA GLN A 8 -26.75 0.49 2.72
C GLN A 8 -26.34 -0.23 4.00
N GLU A 9 -26.88 -1.44 4.24
CA GLU A 9 -26.51 -2.27 5.38
C GLU A 9 -25.02 -2.66 5.34
N LEU A 10 -24.50 -3.04 4.18
CA LEU A 10 -23.08 -3.36 4.01
C LEU A 10 -22.18 -2.15 4.26
N ALA A 11 -22.57 -0.98 3.76
CA ALA A 11 -21.84 0.26 3.98
C ALA A 11 -21.81 0.66 5.46
N TRP A 12 -22.89 0.41 6.20
CA TRP A 12 -22.96 0.62 7.65
C TRP A 12 -22.01 -0.30 8.42
N ASN A 13 -21.85 -1.54 7.96
CA ASN A 13 -20.96 -2.54 8.56
C ASN A 13 -19.54 -2.55 7.97
N ASN A 14 -19.14 -1.47 7.30
CA ASN A 14 -17.86 -1.40 6.60
C ASN A 14 -16.67 -1.50 7.60
N PRO A 15 -15.77 -2.49 7.45
CA PRO A 15 -14.64 -2.69 8.35
C PRO A 15 -13.65 -1.53 8.39
N TYR A 16 -13.64 -0.65 7.38
CA TYR A 16 -12.79 0.55 7.39
C TYR A 16 -13.08 1.46 8.60
N PHE A 17 -14.35 1.52 9.03
CA PHE A 17 -14.81 2.40 10.10
C PHE A 17 -14.90 1.70 11.45
N ALA A 18 -14.39 0.48 11.59
CA ALA A 18 -14.30 -0.15 12.89
C ALA A 18 -13.38 0.70 13.80
N THR A 19 -13.96 1.36 14.80
CA THR A 19 -13.30 2.40 15.59
C THR A 19 -12.45 1.89 16.75
N THR A 20 -12.57 0.61 17.11
CA THR A 20 -11.88 0.05 18.28
C THR A 20 -10.55 -0.58 17.89
N LEU A 21 -9.45 0.11 18.18
CA LEU A 21 -8.11 -0.46 18.07
C LEU A 21 -7.90 -1.51 19.16
N LYS A 22 -7.55 -2.74 18.78
CA LYS A 22 -7.30 -3.81 19.75
C LYS A 22 -5.89 -3.71 20.32
N PRO A 23 -5.70 -3.82 21.65
CA PRO A 23 -4.37 -3.93 22.25
C PRO A 23 -3.59 -5.10 21.65
N LEU A 24 -2.27 -4.93 21.54
CA LEU A 24 -1.37 -5.97 21.04
C LEU A 24 -0.46 -6.47 22.16
N ASP A 25 -0.11 -7.76 22.08
CA ASP A 25 0.87 -8.34 22.99
C ASP A 25 2.23 -7.63 22.86
N PRO A 26 2.94 -7.39 23.98
CA PRO A 26 4.23 -6.70 23.97
C PRO A 26 5.25 -7.31 23.02
N ILE A 27 6.12 -6.45 22.49
CA ILE A 27 7.30 -6.83 21.71
C ILE A 27 8.54 -6.92 22.63
N PRO A 28 9.53 -7.80 22.35
CA PRO A 28 10.65 -8.04 23.27
C PRO A 28 11.65 -6.89 23.39
N HIS A 29 11.77 -6.04 22.35
CA HIS A 29 12.72 -4.94 22.28
C HIS A 29 12.04 -3.67 21.76
N PRO A 30 12.47 -2.48 22.21
CA PRO A 30 11.96 -1.22 21.68
C PRO A 30 12.32 -1.04 20.21
N VAL A 31 11.38 -0.51 19.43
CA VAL A 31 11.53 -0.31 17.98
C VAL A 31 11.39 1.17 17.61
N TYR A 32 12.32 1.66 16.78
CA TYR A 32 12.40 3.07 16.39
C TYR A 32 12.01 3.24 14.93
N PHE A 33 10.87 3.87 14.66
CA PHE A 33 10.45 4.26 13.32
C PHE A 33 11.12 5.58 12.94
N VAL A 34 11.79 5.60 11.79
CA VAL A 34 12.55 6.77 11.33
C VAL A 34 11.77 7.55 10.29
N ASN A 35 11.51 8.83 10.55
CA ASN A 35 10.99 9.78 9.57
C ASN A 35 11.73 11.11 9.67
N SER A 36 12.45 11.49 8.61
CA SER A 36 13.23 12.73 8.58
C SER A 36 12.56 13.87 7.81
N ASN A 37 11.25 13.79 7.55
CA ASN A 37 10.53 14.81 6.81
C ASN A 37 10.20 16.00 7.74
N PRO A 38 10.63 17.24 7.43
CA PRO A 38 10.41 18.40 8.28
C PRO A 38 8.95 18.66 8.67
N LYS A 39 7.99 18.20 7.85
CA LYS A 39 6.56 18.35 8.15
C LYS A 39 6.09 17.65 9.43
N TRP A 40 6.92 16.78 10.01
CA TRP A 40 6.64 16.05 11.25
C TRP A 40 7.44 16.58 12.43
N GLN A 41 8.19 17.68 12.29
CA GLN A 41 9.08 18.16 13.34
C GLN A 41 8.31 18.48 14.64
N ASP A 42 7.15 19.11 14.53
CA ASP A 42 6.21 19.37 15.63
C ASP A 42 5.86 18.12 16.42
N PHE A 43 5.60 17.01 15.71
CA PHE A 43 5.26 15.73 16.32
C PHE A 43 6.49 14.97 16.82
N LEU A 44 7.63 15.10 16.13
CA LEU A 44 8.91 14.52 16.53
C LEU A 44 9.47 15.15 17.81
N ASP A 45 9.15 16.42 18.07
CA ASP A 45 9.55 17.11 19.30
C ASP A 45 8.74 16.60 20.50
N ASN A 46 7.49 16.13 20.27
CA ASN A 46 6.59 15.62 21.32
C ASN A 46 5.84 14.34 20.89
N PRO A 47 6.54 13.21 20.62
CA PRO A 47 5.96 12.06 19.93
C PRO A 47 4.95 11.26 20.76
N ASN A 48 4.92 11.48 22.08
CA ASN A 48 3.94 10.85 22.99
C ASN A 48 2.67 11.70 23.18
N LEU A 49 2.64 12.94 22.69
CA LEU A 49 1.46 13.80 22.76
C LEU A 49 0.52 13.47 21.59
N ILE A 50 -0.29 12.42 21.77
CA ILE A 50 -1.25 11.95 20.76
C ILE A 50 -2.68 12.32 21.21
N GLU A 51 -3.00 13.61 21.19
CA GLU A 51 -4.33 14.10 21.59
C GLU A 51 -5.40 13.83 20.53
N ASN A 52 -5.05 13.98 19.26
CA ASN A 52 -5.95 13.75 18.12
C ASN A 52 -5.29 12.83 17.07
N PRO A 53 -5.37 11.50 17.26
CA PRO A 53 -4.83 10.53 16.31
C PRO A 53 -5.32 10.72 14.87
N GLU A 54 -6.61 11.06 14.68
CA GLU A 54 -7.21 11.23 13.36
C GLU A 54 -6.51 12.32 12.55
N SER A 55 -6.22 13.46 13.18
CA SER A 55 -5.46 14.55 12.54
C SER A 55 -4.07 14.11 12.05
N LEU A 56 -3.42 13.20 12.78
CA LEU A 56 -2.11 12.67 12.41
C LEU A 56 -2.21 11.66 11.27
N TYR A 57 -3.24 10.80 11.27
CA TYR A 57 -3.53 9.92 10.13
C TYR A 57 -3.83 10.72 8.86
N GLN A 58 -4.55 11.85 8.96
CA GLN A 58 -4.83 12.73 7.83
C GLN A 58 -3.55 13.33 7.21
N ARG A 59 -2.51 13.58 8.01
CA ARG A 59 -1.20 14.06 7.55
C ARG A 59 -0.36 12.98 6.83
N CYS A 60 -0.70 11.69 6.95
CA CYS A 60 0.03 10.56 6.38
C CYS A 60 -0.26 10.33 4.89
N VAL A 61 0.05 11.32 4.05
CA VAL A 61 -0.31 11.31 2.62
C VAL A 61 0.78 10.78 1.69
N LYS A 62 2.05 10.70 2.13
CA LYS A 62 3.14 10.16 1.30
C LYS A 62 3.51 8.76 1.76
N THR A 63 4.05 7.96 0.84
CA THR A 63 4.52 6.60 1.11
C THR A 63 5.47 6.53 2.31
N ASN A 64 6.41 7.48 2.43
CA ASN A 64 7.32 7.51 3.59
C ASN A 64 6.58 7.72 4.91
N ASP A 65 5.52 8.52 4.94
CA ASP A 65 4.73 8.77 6.15
C ASP A 65 3.95 7.51 6.54
N ILE A 66 3.37 6.83 5.54
CA ILE A 66 2.66 5.56 5.71
C ILE A 66 3.62 4.54 6.35
N TRP A 67 4.76 4.26 5.73
CA TRP A 67 5.68 3.22 6.22
C TRP A 67 6.47 3.58 7.48
N SER A 68 6.34 4.81 8.00
CA SER A 68 6.97 5.22 9.27
C SER A 68 5.94 5.70 10.28
N VAL A 69 5.44 6.94 10.15
CA VAL A 69 4.56 7.60 11.12
C VAL A 69 3.25 6.86 11.30
N GLN A 70 2.57 6.47 10.23
CA GLN A 70 1.30 5.76 10.36
C GLN A 70 1.48 4.39 11.03
N SER A 71 2.51 3.63 10.64
CA SER A 71 2.80 2.34 11.29
C SER A 71 3.22 2.52 12.76
N TYR A 72 3.94 3.59 13.08
CA TYR A 72 4.21 3.98 14.47
C TYR A 72 2.91 4.22 15.25
N LEU A 73 2.00 5.03 14.71
CA LEU A 73 0.71 5.33 15.36
C LEU A 73 -0.12 4.06 15.58
N ASP A 74 -0.20 3.20 14.55
CA ASP A 74 -0.94 1.94 14.59
C ASP A 74 -0.46 1.06 15.76
N LEU A 75 0.84 1.01 16.01
CA LEU A 75 1.44 0.17 17.05
C LEU A 75 1.46 0.86 18.43
N LYS A 76 1.74 2.18 18.46
CA LYS A 76 1.83 2.97 19.69
C LYS A 76 0.49 3.03 20.41
N LEU A 77 -0.58 3.29 19.66
CA LEU A 77 -1.95 3.35 20.20
C LEU A 77 -2.46 1.99 20.70
N ARG A 78 -1.82 0.90 20.29
CA ARG A 78 -2.09 -0.47 20.74
C ARG A 78 -1.18 -0.94 21.89
N GLY A 79 -0.41 -0.02 22.47
CA GLY A 79 0.39 -0.25 23.67
C GLY A 79 1.80 -0.79 23.45
N LEU A 80 2.29 -0.85 22.20
CA LEU A 80 3.64 -1.35 21.94
C LEU A 80 4.73 -0.32 22.26
N ASP A 81 5.89 -0.83 22.69
CA ASP A 81 7.08 -0.03 22.97
C ASP A 81 7.79 0.40 21.67
N VAL A 82 7.16 1.36 20.99
CA VAL A 82 7.64 1.95 19.75
C VAL A 82 7.87 3.44 19.92
N HIS A 83 8.82 3.97 19.15
CA HIS A 83 9.21 5.37 19.16
C HIS A 83 9.29 5.91 17.74
N LEU A 84 8.93 7.18 17.57
CA LEU A 84 9.14 7.92 16.33
C LEU A 84 10.35 8.84 16.49
N VAL A 85 11.30 8.78 15.55
CA VAL A 85 12.55 9.53 15.61
C VAL A 85 12.94 10.11 14.24
N SER A 86 13.73 11.18 14.24
CA SER A 86 14.20 11.83 13.01
C SER A 86 15.42 11.16 12.38
N LYS A 87 16.14 10.33 13.15
CA LYS A 87 17.37 9.63 12.75
C LYS A 87 17.43 8.25 13.38
N ALA A 88 18.13 7.32 12.71
CA ALA A 88 18.39 6.00 13.25
C ALA A 88 19.15 6.07 14.58
N VAL A 89 18.77 5.22 15.54
CA VAL A 89 19.36 5.16 16.88
C VAL A 89 20.42 4.06 16.90
N PRO A 90 21.70 4.37 17.19
CA PRO A 90 22.76 3.37 17.26
C PRO A 90 22.44 2.26 18.27
N GLY A 91 22.71 1.02 17.90
CA GLY A 91 22.51 -0.16 18.73
C GLY A 91 21.06 -0.63 18.83
N LYS A 92 20.09 0.05 18.20
CA LYS A 92 18.66 -0.27 18.29
C LYS A 92 18.08 -0.79 16.97
N ILE A 93 16.90 -1.40 17.05
CA ILE A 93 16.08 -1.76 15.89
C ILE A 93 15.50 -0.48 15.30
N CYS A 94 15.82 -0.20 14.04
CA CYS A 94 15.33 0.97 13.31
C CYS A 94 14.55 0.54 12.07
N VAL A 95 13.26 0.86 12.02
CA VAL A 95 12.40 0.68 10.84
C VAL A 95 12.49 1.94 9.98
N ILE A 96 12.97 1.79 8.74
CA ILE A 96 13.33 2.94 7.89
C ILE A 96 12.73 2.78 6.49
N PRO A 97 11.89 3.72 6.01
CA PRO A 97 11.49 3.77 4.60
C PRO A 97 12.70 3.85 3.67
N HIS A 98 12.64 3.19 2.51
CA HIS A 98 13.74 3.15 1.54
C HIS A 98 14.38 4.53 1.26
N TYR A 99 13.58 5.57 1.04
CA TYR A 99 14.08 6.91 0.70
C TYR A 99 14.79 7.64 1.85
N PHE A 100 14.67 7.14 3.08
CA PHE A 100 15.45 7.63 4.23
C PHE A 100 16.70 6.78 4.52
N CYS A 101 16.91 5.68 3.77
CA CYS A 101 18.14 4.89 3.87
C CYS A 101 19.27 5.56 3.08
N ARG A 102 20.02 6.48 3.68
CA ARG A 102 21.10 7.20 3.00
C ARG A 102 22.49 6.72 3.45
N PRO A 103 23.45 6.54 2.52
CA PRO A 103 24.81 6.09 2.87
C PRO A 103 25.49 6.92 3.97
N LYS A 104 25.27 8.24 4.00
CA LYS A 104 25.87 9.16 4.96
C LYS A 104 25.38 8.99 6.40
N ASP A 105 24.27 8.28 6.61
CA ASP A 105 23.68 8.12 7.94
C ASP A 105 24.36 6.99 8.75
N LEU A 106 25.39 6.32 8.19
CA LEU A 106 26.20 5.27 8.84
C LEU A 106 25.35 4.18 9.50
N LEU A 107 24.33 3.71 8.77
CA LEU A 107 23.27 2.84 9.28
C LEU A 107 23.75 1.48 9.83
N TYR A 108 25.00 1.07 9.53
CA TYR A 108 25.63 -0.12 10.12
C TYR A 108 25.77 -0.07 11.65
N ARG A 109 25.59 1.11 12.24
CA ARG A 109 25.56 1.31 13.71
C ARG A 109 24.22 0.89 14.32
N SER A 110 23.19 0.63 13.53
CA SER A 110 21.84 0.25 13.95
C SER A 110 21.43 -1.08 13.31
N TYR A 111 20.42 -1.74 13.89
CA TYR A 111 19.80 -2.89 13.24
C TYR A 111 18.66 -2.41 12.34
N VAL A 112 18.91 -2.31 11.04
CA VAL A 112 17.99 -1.67 10.11
C VAL A 112 17.04 -2.67 9.47
N VAL A 113 15.74 -2.39 9.60
CA VAL A 113 14.66 -3.02 8.86
C VAL A 113 14.15 -2.02 7.83
N ALA A 114 14.42 -2.24 6.54
CA ALA A 114 14.04 -1.30 5.49
C ALA A 114 12.66 -1.62 4.92
N CYS A 115 11.80 -0.60 4.82
CA CYS A 115 10.50 -0.73 4.14
C CYS A 115 10.68 -0.48 2.63
N SER A 116 10.70 -1.57 1.86
CA SER A 116 10.73 -1.54 0.39
C SER A 116 9.30 -1.59 -0.14
N HIS A 117 8.83 -0.45 -0.63
CA HIS A 117 7.54 -0.33 -1.30
C HIS A 117 7.75 -0.44 -2.83
N ASP A 118 6.92 0.24 -3.63
CA ASP A 118 7.11 0.44 -5.07
C ASP A 118 8.37 1.30 -5.36
N CYS A 119 9.54 0.73 -5.09
CA CYS A 119 10.84 1.37 -5.15
C CYS A 119 11.95 0.34 -5.47
N PRO A 120 13.22 0.76 -5.68
CA PRO A 120 14.33 -0.17 -5.79
C PRO A 120 14.49 -1.04 -4.54
N ARG A 121 15.16 -2.19 -4.70
CA ARG A 121 15.51 -3.06 -3.56
C ARG A 121 16.44 -2.31 -2.61
N SER A 122 16.12 -2.32 -1.31
CA SER A 122 16.99 -1.75 -0.28
C SER A 122 18.14 -2.71 0.04
N HIS A 123 19.37 -2.22 0.02
CA HIS A 123 20.55 -2.99 0.45
C HIS A 123 21.13 -2.46 1.76
N LEU A 124 20.80 -1.24 2.17
CA LEU A 124 21.31 -0.61 3.40
C LEU A 124 20.58 -1.08 4.68
N CYS A 125 20.38 -2.40 4.83
CA CYS A 125 19.57 -2.97 5.89
C CYS A 125 19.96 -4.42 6.20
N GLU A 126 19.57 -4.90 7.39
CA GLU A 126 19.71 -6.29 7.80
C GLU A 126 18.51 -7.14 7.35
N GLN A 127 17.31 -6.57 7.42
CA GLN A 127 16.07 -7.19 6.94
C GLN A 127 15.24 -6.21 6.12
N ARG A 128 14.33 -6.72 5.31
CA ARG A 128 13.44 -5.93 4.47
C ARG A 128 12.00 -6.31 4.64
N LEU A 129 11.15 -5.30 4.64
CA LEU A 129 9.72 -5.48 4.44
C LEU A 129 9.41 -5.26 2.97
N VAL A 130 8.62 -6.14 2.37
CA VAL A 130 8.19 -6.08 0.97
C VAL A 130 6.67 -6.19 0.88
N ILE A 131 6.10 -5.62 -0.18
CA ILE A 131 4.65 -5.43 -0.32
C ILE A 131 3.97 -6.46 -1.23
N ASN A 132 4.75 -7.29 -1.92
CA ASN A 132 4.30 -8.41 -2.75
C ASN A 132 5.12 -9.66 -2.40
N ARG A 133 4.54 -10.87 -2.39
CA ARG A 133 5.31 -12.09 -2.08
C ARG A 133 6.37 -12.37 -3.14
N SER A 134 6.13 -11.99 -4.40
CA SER A 134 7.11 -12.10 -5.48
C SER A 134 8.40 -11.29 -5.25
N GLN A 135 8.40 -10.36 -4.28
CA GLN A 135 9.59 -9.60 -3.88
C GLN A 135 10.39 -10.25 -2.74
N VAL A 136 9.92 -11.36 -2.18
CA VAL A 136 10.65 -12.17 -1.19
C VAL A 136 11.72 -12.96 -1.95
N LEU A 137 12.96 -12.46 -1.94
CA LEU A 137 14.09 -13.06 -2.66
C LEU A 137 15.16 -13.66 -1.73
N ALA A 138 14.99 -13.52 -0.42
CA ALA A 138 15.88 -14.06 0.61
C ALA A 138 15.13 -14.24 1.92
N ASP A 139 15.65 -15.06 2.85
CA ASP A 139 15.07 -15.31 4.19
C ASP A 139 15.01 -14.05 5.08
N THR A 140 15.64 -12.98 4.62
CA THR A 140 15.76 -11.65 5.22
C THR A 140 14.68 -10.70 4.68
N ASP A 141 13.81 -11.19 3.79
CA ASP A 141 12.72 -10.49 3.15
C ASP A 141 11.39 -10.96 3.76
N HIS A 142 10.64 -10.03 4.34
CA HIS A 142 9.37 -10.30 4.99
C HIS A 142 8.26 -9.64 4.21
N PHE A 143 7.36 -10.44 3.68
CA PHE A 143 6.11 -9.92 3.14
C PHE A 143 5.25 -9.35 4.27
N ILE A 144 4.67 -8.18 4.04
CA ILE A 144 3.65 -7.60 4.91
C ILE A 144 2.51 -7.07 4.05
N THR A 145 1.29 -7.33 4.50
CA THR A 145 0.07 -6.92 3.81
C THR A 145 -0.06 -5.40 3.81
N HIS A 146 -0.54 -4.83 2.70
CA HIS A 146 -0.81 -3.39 2.63
C HIS A 146 -2.18 -3.08 3.26
N ARG A 147 -2.23 -2.06 4.12
CA ARG A 147 -3.49 -1.51 4.65
C ARG A 147 -4.19 -0.59 3.63
N PRO A 148 -5.50 -0.32 3.74
CA PRO A 148 -6.14 0.64 2.84
C PRO A 148 -5.50 2.03 2.95
N GLN A 149 -5.64 2.82 1.89
CA GLN A 149 -5.16 4.20 1.87
C GLN A 149 -5.80 5.00 3.03
N PRO A 150 -5.03 5.85 3.74
CA PRO A 150 -5.61 6.72 4.75
C PRO A 150 -6.63 7.68 4.15
N ASN A 151 -7.61 8.07 4.97
CA ASN A 151 -8.67 9.03 4.62
C ASN A 151 -9.58 8.54 3.48
N LEU A 152 -9.74 7.22 3.34
CA LEU A 152 -10.63 6.63 2.36
C LEU A 152 -12.06 7.11 2.63
N LYS A 153 -12.71 7.67 1.61
CA LYS A 153 -14.14 7.97 1.63
C LYS A 153 -14.83 6.93 0.76
N PRO A 154 -15.69 6.06 1.31
CA PRO A 154 -16.33 5.00 0.55
C PRO A 154 -17.32 5.56 -0.46
N ARG A 155 -17.77 4.70 -1.37
CA ARG A 155 -18.84 5.00 -2.31
C ARG A 155 -20.13 5.34 -1.58
N ASP A 156 -20.84 6.36 -2.08
CA ASP A 156 -22.17 6.71 -1.57
C ASP A 156 -23.16 5.55 -1.84
N PRO A 157 -23.73 4.90 -0.81
CA PRO A 157 -24.67 3.80 -0.99
C PRO A 157 -26.00 4.24 -1.63
N ALA A 158 -26.36 5.53 -1.59
CA ALA A 158 -27.55 6.05 -2.26
C ALA A 158 -27.52 5.88 -3.79
N ARG A 159 -26.31 5.71 -4.35
CA ARG A 159 -26.11 5.42 -5.78
C ARG A 159 -26.57 4.02 -6.19
N SER A 160 -26.81 3.11 -5.22
CA SER A 160 -27.29 1.74 -5.46
C SER A 160 -26.46 1.01 -6.52
N THR A 161 -27.09 0.23 -7.41
CA THR A 161 -26.45 -0.51 -8.51
C THR A 161 -26.26 0.33 -9.78
N GLN A 162 -26.51 1.65 -9.73
CA GLN A 162 -26.34 2.49 -10.91
C GLN A 162 -24.85 2.71 -11.22
N ILE A 163 -24.47 2.45 -12.47
CA ILE A 163 -23.11 2.66 -12.96
C ILE A 163 -23.12 3.85 -13.91
N ARG A 164 -22.49 4.96 -13.50
CA ARG A 164 -22.30 6.17 -14.31
C ARG A 164 -20.82 6.53 -14.42
N ASN A 165 -20.07 6.35 -13.34
CA ASN A 165 -18.68 6.76 -13.24
C ASN A 165 -17.76 5.54 -13.19
N VAL A 166 -17.00 5.33 -14.26
CA VAL A 166 -15.88 4.38 -14.32
C VAL A 166 -14.62 5.16 -13.99
N VAL A 167 -14.01 4.88 -12.84
CA VAL A 167 -12.98 5.76 -12.27
C VAL A 167 -11.61 5.09 -12.29
N PHE A 168 -10.62 5.82 -12.78
CA PHE A 168 -9.22 5.49 -12.58
C PHE A 168 -8.62 6.37 -11.47
N LYS A 169 -7.92 5.74 -10.54
CA LYS A 169 -7.16 6.42 -9.48
C LYS A 169 -5.66 6.26 -9.72
N GLY A 170 -4.94 7.36 -9.90
CA GLY A 170 -3.49 7.34 -10.11
C GLY A 170 -3.03 8.42 -11.10
N TYR A 171 -1.74 8.39 -11.43
CA TYR A 171 -1.20 9.27 -12.47
C TYR A 171 -1.78 8.92 -13.84
N ASP A 172 -2.11 9.94 -14.64
CA ASP A 172 -2.74 9.76 -15.95
C ASP A 172 -1.92 8.82 -16.87
N HIS A 173 -0.60 8.99 -16.89
CA HIS A 173 0.30 8.16 -17.68
C HIS A 173 0.35 6.68 -17.26
N SER A 174 -0.20 6.34 -16.09
CA SER A 174 -0.27 4.96 -15.60
C SER A 174 -1.47 4.18 -16.15
N LEU A 175 -2.52 4.85 -16.65
CA LEU A 175 -3.62 4.16 -17.32
C LEU A 175 -3.20 3.81 -18.74
N TYR A 176 -3.35 2.54 -19.13
CA TYR A 176 -2.97 2.05 -20.45
C TYR A 176 -3.69 2.84 -21.56
N ALA A 177 -2.95 3.29 -22.56
CA ALA A 177 -3.41 4.27 -23.54
C ALA A 177 -4.73 3.92 -24.26
N PRO A 178 -5.00 2.66 -24.66
CA PRO A 178 -6.30 2.30 -25.26
C PRO A 178 -7.51 2.62 -24.38
N PHE A 179 -7.36 2.60 -23.06
CA PHE A 179 -8.40 2.97 -22.09
C PHE A 179 -8.60 4.49 -21.93
N LYS A 180 -7.87 5.29 -22.70
CA LYS A 180 -8.06 6.75 -22.83
C LYS A 180 -8.35 7.17 -24.26
N SER A 181 -8.48 6.21 -25.18
CA SER A 181 -8.73 6.48 -26.59
C SER A 181 -10.10 7.14 -26.79
N PRO A 182 -10.26 8.01 -27.79
CA PRO A 182 -11.56 8.56 -28.17
C PRO A 182 -12.61 7.47 -28.40
N GLU A 183 -12.20 6.34 -28.98
CA GLU A 183 -13.04 5.18 -29.26
C GLU A 183 -13.58 4.56 -27.97
N PHE A 184 -12.71 4.35 -26.97
CA PHE A 184 -13.13 3.81 -25.67
C PHE A 184 -14.05 4.79 -24.93
N VAL A 185 -13.74 6.09 -24.95
CA VAL A 185 -14.58 7.12 -24.32
C VAL A 185 -15.96 7.19 -24.98
N ALA A 186 -16.03 7.13 -26.31
CA ALA A 186 -17.29 7.07 -27.05
C ALA A 186 -18.08 5.78 -26.74
N ALA A 187 -17.40 4.63 -26.64
CA ALA A 187 -18.03 3.37 -26.27
C ALA A 187 -18.63 3.37 -24.86
N LEU A 188 -17.95 4.01 -23.88
CA LEU A 188 -18.51 4.25 -22.56
C LEU A 188 -19.75 5.15 -22.60
N ALA A 189 -19.67 6.26 -23.34
CA ALA A 189 -20.79 7.19 -23.47
C ALA A 189 -22.03 6.52 -24.10
N ALA A 190 -21.83 5.65 -25.09
CA ALA A 190 -22.90 4.89 -25.73
C ALA A 190 -23.66 3.95 -24.78
N ILE A 191 -23.05 3.53 -23.67
CA ILE A 191 -23.70 2.73 -22.61
C ILE A 191 -24.09 3.56 -21.38
N GLY A 192 -24.07 4.90 -21.49
CA GLY A 192 -24.48 5.82 -20.43
C GLY A 192 -23.46 6.00 -19.31
N MET A 193 -22.18 5.67 -19.56
CA MET A 193 -21.10 5.77 -18.59
C MET A 193 -20.05 6.80 -19.03
N LYS A 194 -19.24 7.28 -18.08
CA LYS A 194 -18.09 8.14 -18.36
C LYS A 194 -16.84 7.67 -17.63
N LEU A 195 -15.70 7.85 -18.29
CA LEU A 195 -14.39 7.70 -17.66
C LEU A 195 -14.09 8.94 -16.81
N VAL A 196 -13.71 8.73 -15.56
CA VAL A 196 -13.20 9.78 -14.67
C VAL A 196 -11.78 9.42 -14.27
N VAL A 197 -10.82 10.27 -14.64
CA VAL A 197 -9.41 10.07 -14.30
C VAL A 197 -9.07 11.03 -13.17
N ASN A 198 -8.99 10.51 -11.94
CA ASN A 198 -8.53 11.31 -10.78
C ASN A 198 -7.00 11.33 -10.78
N SER A 199 -6.42 12.22 -11.58
CA SER A 199 -4.98 12.37 -11.81
C SER A 199 -4.41 13.72 -11.32
N GLU A 200 -3.25 14.14 -11.86
CA GLU A 200 -2.51 15.36 -11.50
C GLU A 200 -3.31 16.66 -11.65
N ALA A 201 -4.42 16.64 -12.40
CA ALA A 201 -5.34 17.77 -12.54
C ALA A 201 -5.95 18.24 -11.20
N SER A 202 -5.88 17.41 -10.15
CA SER A 202 -6.29 17.69 -8.77
C SER A 202 -5.37 18.63 -7.98
N GLY A 203 -4.22 19.01 -8.54
CA GLY A 203 -3.26 19.90 -7.87
C GLY A 203 -2.79 19.38 -6.51
N ALA A 204 -2.72 20.26 -5.50
CA ALA A 204 -2.24 19.96 -4.16
C ALA A 204 -3.01 18.84 -3.41
N ASN A 205 -4.18 18.44 -3.90
CA ASN A 205 -5.09 17.47 -3.26
C ASN A 205 -5.15 16.09 -3.93
N MET A 206 -4.20 15.76 -4.83
CA MET A 206 -4.17 14.48 -5.56
C MET A 206 -4.35 13.23 -4.67
N MET A 207 -3.71 13.17 -3.50
CA MET A 207 -3.87 12.04 -2.58
C MET A 207 -5.28 11.95 -1.97
N ALA A 208 -5.92 13.09 -1.71
CA ALA A 208 -7.29 13.13 -1.21
C ALA A 208 -8.27 12.63 -2.28
N ASP A 209 -8.05 12.98 -3.55
CA ASP A 209 -8.90 12.51 -4.65
C ASP A 209 -8.71 11.02 -4.97
N TRP A 210 -7.52 10.49 -4.70
CA TRP A 210 -7.26 9.04 -4.77
C TRP A 210 -7.98 8.27 -3.67
N ALA A 211 -8.13 8.86 -2.48
CA ALA A 211 -8.85 8.28 -1.36
C ALA A 211 -10.38 8.46 -1.46
N ASN A 212 -10.87 9.34 -2.34
CA ASN A 212 -12.28 9.68 -2.41
C ASN A 212 -13.06 8.80 -3.41
N TYR A 213 -13.84 7.84 -2.93
CA TYR A 213 -14.67 6.94 -3.75
C TYR A 213 -16.16 7.30 -3.74
N THR A 214 -16.59 8.42 -3.14
CA THR A 214 -18.02 8.76 -2.98
C THR A 214 -18.81 8.68 -4.27
N GLU A 215 -18.20 9.07 -5.40
CA GLU A 215 -18.81 9.00 -6.73
C GLU A 215 -18.24 7.90 -7.64
N THR A 216 -17.47 6.95 -7.10
CA THR A 216 -16.86 5.86 -7.89
C THR A 216 -17.81 4.68 -7.96
N ASP A 217 -18.39 4.40 -9.13
CA ASP A 217 -19.26 3.23 -9.31
C ASP A 217 -18.46 1.97 -9.63
N ILE A 218 -17.46 2.10 -10.50
CA ILE A 218 -16.54 1.02 -10.85
C ILE A 218 -15.12 1.56 -10.78
N LEU A 219 -14.22 0.83 -10.11
CA LEU A 219 -12.79 1.11 -10.24
C LEU A 219 -12.23 0.40 -11.48
N LEU A 220 -11.64 1.17 -12.39
CA LEU A 220 -10.92 0.66 -13.55
C LEU A 220 -9.42 0.92 -13.37
N ALA A 221 -8.59 -0.12 -13.45
CA ALA A 221 -7.15 0.04 -13.39
C ALA A 221 -6.41 -1.01 -14.24
N VAL A 222 -6.04 -0.60 -15.45
CA VAL A 222 -5.26 -1.40 -16.39
C VAL A 222 -3.96 -0.66 -16.69
N ARG A 223 -2.83 -1.28 -16.37
CA ARG A 223 -1.49 -0.75 -16.62
C ARG A 223 -0.81 -1.53 -17.72
N HIS A 224 0.09 -0.87 -18.45
CA HIS A 224 0.95 -1.50 -19.45
C HIS A 224 2.41 -1.15 -19.14
N ASN A 225 2.81 -1.47 -17.91
CA ASN A 225 4.16 -1.22 -17.42
C ASN A 225 5.08 -2.36 -17.86
N THR A 226 6.39 -2.20 -17.66
CA THR A 226 7.31 -3.33 -17.85
C THR A 226 6.99 -4.44 -16.86
N VAL A 227 7.28 -5.69 -17.22
CA VAL A 227 7.15 -6.85 -16.32
C VAL A 227 7.95 -6.61 -15.03
N PHE A 228 9.10 -5.94 -15.13
CA PHE A 228 9.90 -5.57 -13.96
C PHE A 228 9.17 -4.61 -13.03
N ASP A 229 8.53 -3.57 -13.56
CA ASP A 229 7.83 -2.57 -12.74
C ASP A 229 6.53 -3.11 -12.16
N ILE A 230 5.75 -3.88 -12.93
CA ILE A 230 4.46 -4.39 -12.46
C ILE A 230 4.60 -5.29 -11.24
N LEU A 231 5.68 -6.07 -11.15
CA LEU A 231 5.95 -6.98 -10.02
C LEU A 231 6.13 -6.24 -8.69
N ARG A 232 6.34 -4.92 -8.72
CA ARG A 232 6.52 -4.06 -7.55
C ARG A 232 5.28 -3.26 -7.20
N LYS A 233 4.28 -3.22 -8.08
CA LYS A 233 3.02 -2.53 -7.80
C LYS A 233 2.21 -3.36 -6.80
N PRO A 234 1.76 -2.78 -5.68
CA PRO A 234 0.89 -3.49 -4.75
C PRO A 234 -0.53 -3.59 -5.29
N ALA A 235 -1.29 -4.55 -4.76
CA ALA A 235 -2.72 -4.69 -5.01
C ALA A 235 -3.59 -3.60 -4.33
N LEU A 236 -3.02 -2.47 -3.93
CA LEU A 236 -3.67 -1.43 -3.12
C LEU A 236 -4.96 -0.88 -3.75
N LYS A 237 -5.01 -0.82 -5.08
CA LYS A 237 -6.22 -0.39 -5.82
C LYS A 237 -7.40 -1.32 -5.56
N LEU A 238 -7.17 -2.64 -5.60
CA LEU A 238 -8.19 -3.64 -5.33
C LEU A 238 -8.62 -3.60 -3.86
N VAL A 239 -7.66 -3.56 -2.94
CA VAL A 239 -7.94 -3.43 -1.50
C VAL A 239 -8.77 -2.19 -1.19
N ASN A 240 -8.42 -1.03 -1.78
CA ASN A 240 -9.20 0.20 -1.62
C ASN A 240 -10.61 0.07 -2.21
N ALA A 241 -10.78 -0.59 -3.36
CA ALA A 241 -12.10 -0.80 -3.97
C ALA A 241 -13.01 -1.63 -3.06
N TRP A 242 -12.47 -2.68 -2.45
CA TRP A 242 -13.18 -3.53 -1.49
C TRP A 242 -13.66 -2.72 -0.28
N PHE A 243 -12.79 -1.93 0.35
CA PHE A 243 -13.19 -1.05 1.45
C PHE A 243 -14.12 0.09 1.00
N ALA A 244 -14.04 0.52 -0.24
CA ALA A 244 -14.90 1.57 -0.77
C ALA A 244 -16.30 1.07 -1.17
N GLY A 245 -16.52 -0.25 -1.26
CA GLY A 245 -17.79 -0.82 -1.71
C GLY A 245 -18.04 -0.63 -3.21
N CYS A 246 -17.01 -0.71 -4.04
CA CYS A 246 -17.15 -0.68 -5.50
C CYS A 246 -16.54 -1.94 -6.16
N PRO A 247 -17.18 -2.51 -7.19
CA PRO A 247 -16.55 -3.53 -8.02
C PRO A 247 -15.33 -2.98 -8.77
N ALA A 248 -14.37 -3.86 -9.06
CA ALA A 248 -13.14 -3.52 -9.76
C ALA A 248 -13.01 -4.27 -11.09
N ILE A 249 -12.54 -3.56 -12.12
CA ILE A 249 -12.12 -4.08 -13.42
C ILE A 249 -10.62 -3.77 -13.56
N LEU A 250 -9.78 -4.82 -13.59
CA LEU A 250 -8.34 -4.68 -13.40
C LEU A 250 -7.55 -5.37 -14.51
N GLY A 251 -6.34 -4.87 -14.76
CA GLY A 251 -5.36 -5.53 -15.62
C GLY A 251 -4.81 -6.83 -14.99
N PRO A 252 -4.09 -7.65 -15.77
CA PRO A 252 -3.47 -8.90 -15.30
C PRO A 252 -2.21 -8.62 -14.47
N GLU A 253 -2.31 -7.78 -13.44
CA GLU A 253 -1.16 -7.47 -12.58
C GLU A 253 -0.92 -8.63 -11.59
N PRO A 254 0.33 -9.09 -11.42
CA PRO A 254 0.63 -10.22 -10.54
C PRO A 254 0.13 -10.06 -9.11
N ALA A 255 0.18 -8.84 -8.55
CA ALA A 255 -0.30 -8.58 -7.20
C ALA A 255 -1.82 -8.75 -7.06
N PHE A 256 -2.61 -8.44 -8.08
CA PHE A 256 -4.06 -8.69 -8.05
C PHE A 256 -4.36 -10.19 -8.15
N GLN A 257 -3.67 -10.89 -9.06
CA GLN A 257 -3.83 -12.33 -9.26
C GLN A 257 -3.43 -13.13 -8.02
N GLU A 258 -2.38 -12.71 -7.32
CA GLU A 258 -1.90 -13.35 -6.09
C GLU A 258 -2.96 -13.37 -4.98
N ILE A 259 -3.76 -12.30 -4.85
CA ILE A 259 -4.75 -12.17 -3.77
C ILE A 259 -6.16 -12.58 -4.17
N ARG A 260 -6.35 -13.00 -5.43
CA ARG A 260 -7.62 -13.47 -5.98
C ARG A 260 -7.96 -14.85 -5.42
N GLN A 261 -9.19 -14.98 -4.96
CA GLN A 261 -9.83 -16.20 -4.48
C GLN A 261 -11.04 -16.59 -5.34
N SER A 262 -11.70 -15.63 -6.01
CA SER A 262 -12.86 -15.91 -6.87
C SER A 262 -13.05 -14.89 -8.00
N GLU A 263 -13.99 -15.17 -8.91
CA GLU A 263 -14.46 -14.22 -9.94
C GLU A 263 -15.17 -12.98 -9.37
N LEU A 264 -15.60 -13.03 -8.10
CA LEU A 264 -16.27 -11.90 -7.45
C LEU A 264 -15.30 -10.87 -6.86
N ASP A 265 -14.00 -11.16 -6.86
CA ASP A 265 -12.98 -10.25 -6.33
C ASP A 265 -12.76 -9.06 -7.24
N TYR A 266 -12.63 -9.33 -8.55
CA TYR A 266 -12.53 -8.36 -9.62
C TYR A 266 -12.70 -9.06 -10.98
N ILE A 267 -13.01 -8.28 -12.01
CA ILE A 267 -13.02 -8.75 -13.40
C ILE A 267 -11.66 -8.41 -14.04
N GLU A 268 -10.92 -9.41 -14.51
CA GLU A 268 -9.65 -9.21 -15.21
C GLU A 268 -9.88 -8.89 -16.69
N VAL A 269 -9.21 -7.87 -17.22
CA VAL A 269 -9.28 -7.46 -18.63
C VAL A 269 -7.90 -7.09 -19.18
N ARG A 270 -7.70 -7.29 -20.46
CA ARG A 270 -6.48 -6.92 -21.23
C ARG A 270 -6.75 -5.79 -22.22
N THR A 271 -7.98 -5.70 -22.72
CA THR A 271 -8.35 -4.73 -23.77
C THR A 271 -9.53 -3.85 -23.38
N SER A 272 -9.70 -2.74 -24.11
CA SER A 272 -10.85 -1.84 -23.97
C SER A 272 -12.18 -2.55 -24.23
N GLU A 273 -12.21 -3.48 -25.19
CA GLU A 273 -13.41 -4.20 -25.62
C GLU A 273 -13.87 -5.15 -24.51
N GLU A 274 -12.94 -5.88 -23.89
CA GLU A 274 -13.22 -6.74 -22.75
C GLU A 274 -13.78 -5.92 -21.57
N ALA A 275 -13.24 -4.72 -21.33
CA ALA A 275 -13.75 -3.84 -20.28
C ALA A 275 -15.15 -3.30 -20.58
N ILE A 276 -15.45 -2.93 -21.82
CA ILE A 276 -16.81 -2.54 -22.22
C ILE A 276 -17.78 -3.72 -22.06
N ALA A 277 -17.38 -4.94 -22.41
CA ALA A 277 -18.19 -6.13 -22.22
C ALA A 277 -18.47 -6.41 -20.72
N ALA A 278 -17.45 -6.28 -19.87
CA ALA A 278 -17.58 -6.42 -18.43
C ALA A 278 -18.53 -5.37 -17.83
N LEU A 279 -18.43 -4.11 -18.26
CA LEU A 279 -19.30 -3.02 -17.81
C LEU A 279 -20.76 -3.26 -18.23
N LYS A 280 -21.00 -3.70 -19.48
CA LYS A 280 -22.34 -4.08 -19.94
C LYS A 280 -22.93 -5.21 -19.11
N ARG A 281 -22.14 -6.24 -18.80
CA ARG A 281 -22.56 -7.35 -17.94
C ARG A 281 -23.01 -6.85 -16.57
N LEU A 282 -22.18 -6.04 -15.90
CA LEU A 282 -22.52 -5.47 -14.58
C LEU A 282 -23.74 -4.54 -14.62
N GLN A 283 -23.94 -3.80 -15.71
CA GLN A 283 -25.11 -2.95 -15.91
C GLN A 283 -26.39 -3.79 -16.10
N SER A 284 -26.31 -4.92 -16.81
CA SER A 284 -27.45 -5.81 -17.05
C SER A 284 -27.76 -6.77 -15.90
N ASP A 285 -26.80 -6.99 -14.99
CA ASP A 285 -26.90 -7.93 -13.88
C ASP A 285 -26.60 -7.22 -12.53
N PRO A 286 -27.61 -6.54 -11.94
CA PRO A 286 -27.45 -5.87 -10.66
C PRO A 286 -27.17 -6.82 -9.49
N ASP A 287 -27.56 -8.09 -9.59
CA ASP A 287 -27.28 -9.09 -8.54
C ASP A 287 -25.79 -9.45 -8.53
N LEU A 288 -25.16 -9.59 -9.69
CA LEU A 288 -23.70 -9.73 -9.79
C LEU A 288 -22.98 -8.51 -9.21
N TYR A 289 -23.44 -7.29 -9.50
CA TYR A 289 -22.86 -6.07 -8.92
C TYR A 289 -22.89 -6.13 -7.38
N VAL A 290 -24.05 -6.44 -6.80
CA VAL A 290 -24.21 -6.55 -5.34
C VAL A 290 -23.35 -7.67 -4.77
N ALA A 291 -23.29 -8.83 -5.43
CA ALA A 291 -22.46 -9.96 -5.02
C ALA A 291 -20.96 -9.61 -4.99
N MET A 292 -20.48 -8.84 -5.96
CA MET A 292 -19.09 -8.35 -5.98
C MET A 292 -18.82 -7.37 -4.84
N VAL A 293 -19.75 -6.45 -4.55
CA VAL A 293 -19.59 -5.50 -3.42
C VAL A 293 -19.56 -6.25 -2.09
N GLU A 294 -20.47 -7.20 -1.88
CA GLU A 294 -20.50 -8.05 -0.68
C GLU A 294 -19.23 -8.85 -0.51
N ASN A 295 -18.78 -9.49 -1.59
CA ASN A 295 -17.54 -10.22 -1.58
C ASN A 295 -16.36 -9.29 -1.26
N GLY A 296 -16.32 -8.09 -1.85
CA GLY A 296 -15.32 -7.07 -1.53
C GLY A 296 -15.26 -6.75 -0.03
N PHE A 297 -16.39 -6.49 0.62
CA PHE A 297 -16.40 -6.25 2.07
C PHE A 297 -15.92 -7.46 2.89
N LYS A 298 -16.20 -8.69 2.45
CA LYS A 298 -15.64 -9.90 3.08
C LYS A 298 -14.13 -9.96 2.90
N ARG A 299 -13.61 -9.74 1.70
CA ARG A 299 -12.16 -9.71 1.41
C ARG A 299 -11.45 -8.60 2.18
N ALA A 300 -12.07 -7.43 2.34
CA ALA A 300 -11.51 -6.29 3.06
C ALA A 300 -11.15 -6.61 4.53
N GLN A 301 -11.81 -7.59 5.16
CA GLN A 301 -11.52 -7.99 6.54
C GLN A 301 -10.08 -8.45 6.74
N ASP A 302 -9.47 -9.05 5.72
CA ASP A 302 -8.08 -9.54 5.73
C ASP A 302 -7.05 -8.38 5.73
N TYR A 303 -7.48 -7.17 5.37
CA TYR A 303 -6.61 -6.00 5.15
C TYR A 303 -6.89 -4.86 6.15
N THR A 304 -7.61 -5.14 7.23
CA THR A 304 -7.93 -4.17 8.28
C THR A 304 -6.67 -3.66 8.98
N VAL A 305 -6.77 -2.46 9.57
CA VAL A 305 -5.66 -1.88 10.35
C VAL A 305 -5.24 -2.81 11.50
N ASP A 306 -6.19 -3.48 12.17
CA ASP A 306 -5.90 -4.47 13.20
C ASP A 306 -5.09 -5.66 12.68
N ARG A 307 -5.47 -6.23 11.52
CA ARG A 307 -4.73 -7.35 10.91
C ARG A 307 -3.30 -6.95 10.56
N VAL A 308 -3.13 -5.81 9.90
CA VAL A 308 -1.80 -5.33 9.51
C VAL A 308 -0.95 -4.96 10.74
N ALA A 309 -1.55 -4.38 11.80
CA ALA A 309 -0.85 -4.10 13.04
C ALA A 309 -0.40 -5.39 13.77
N GLN A 310 -1.22 -6.43 13.73
CA GLN A 310 -0.85 -7.76 14.24
C GLN A 310 0.31 -8.36 13.43
N GLU A 311 0.29 -8.30 12.09
CA GLU A 311 1.40 -8.74 11.25
C GLU A 311 2.71 -7.99 11.59
N TRP A 312 2.62 -6.66 11.75
CA TRP A 312 3.75 -5.85 12.22
C TRP A 312 4.30 -6.35 13.55
N ARG A 313 3.43 -6.56 14.54
CA ARG A 313 3.83 -7.06 15.86
C ARG A 313 4.53 -8.41 15.74
N ASP A 314 3.98 -9.34 14.96
CA ASP A 314 4.53 -10.69 14.84
C ASP A 314 5.87 -10.70 14.11
N LEU A 315 6.05 -9.85 13.09
CA LEU A 315 7.36 -9.65 12.46
C LEU A 315 8.39 -9.06 13.43
N LEU A 316 7.99 -8.03 14.20
CA LEU A 316 8.87 -7.36 15.17
C LEU A 316 9.25 -8.29 16.33
N ALA A 317 8.31 -9.07 16.85
CA ALA A 317 8.53 -10.00 17.95
C ALA A 317 9.20 -11.31 17.53
N GLY A 318 9.06 -11.71 16.26
CA GLY A 318 9.63 -12.94 15.71
C GLY A 318 10.94 -12.70 14.96
N PRO A 319 10.94 -12.79 13.61
CA PRO A 319 12.16 -12.82 12.81
C PRO A 319 13.05 -11.58 12.96
N ILE A 320 12.46 -10.39 13.17
CA ILE A 320 13.24 -9.15 13.37
C ILE A 320 13.99 -9.20 14.70
N THR A 321 13.33 -9.60 15.78
CA THR A 321 13.97 -9.78 17.10
C THR A 321 15.07 -10.83 17.04
N GLN A 322 14.81 -11.99 16.41
CA GLN A 322 15.82 -13.05 16.28
C GLN A 322 17.09 -12.54 15.57
N GLY A 323 16.93 -11.85 14.43
CA GLY A 323 18.06 -11.30 13.71
C GLY A 323 18.76 -10.16 14.47
N TYR A 324 18.02 -9.36 15.25
CA TYR A 324 18.59 -8.32 16.10
C TYR A 324 19.46 -8.90 17.22
N GLU A 325 19.00 -9.95 17.90
CA GLU A 325 19.76 -10.60 18.97
C GLU A 325 21.04 -11.26 18.45
N GLN A 326 20.98 -11.89 17.27
CA GLN A 326 22.18 -12.39 16.59
C GLN A 326 23.14 -11.26 16.24
N TRP A 327 22.63 -10.15 15.73
CA TRP A 327 23.43 -8.96 15.44
C TRP A 327 24.08 -8.40 16.69
N GLN A 328 23.39 -8.36 17.83
CA GLN A 328 23.95 -7.93 19.11
C GLN A 328 25.07 -8.85 19.63
N LYS A 329 24.94 -10.17 19.42
CA LYS A 329 25.91 -11.20 19.84
C LYS A 329 27.21 -11.20 19.03
N GLN A 330 27.30 -10.41 17.95
CA GLN A 330 28.52 -10.27 17.17
C GLN A 330 29.73 -9.82 18.02
N SER A 331 30.90 -10.36 17.72
CA SER A 331 32.16 -10.02 18.41
C SER A 331 32.58 -8.57 18.16
N PRO A 332 33.45 -7.99 19.01
CA PRO A 332 33.97 -6.63 18.78
C PRO A 332 34.59 -6.44 17.40
N LEU A 333 35.32 -7.45 16.89
CA LEU A 333 35.91 -7.42 15.54
C LEU A 333 34.82 -7.33 14.45
N GLN A 334 33.76 -8.12 14.58
CA GLN A 334 32.62 -8.06 13.65
C GLN A 334 31.93 -6.69 13.71
N LYS A 335 31.77 -6.11 14.91
CA LYS A 335 31.11 -4.81 15.11
C LYS A 335 31.91 -3.65 14.54
N HIS A 336 33.22 -3.60 14.81
CA HIS A 336 34.08 -2.45 14.48
C HIS A 336 34.73 -2.55 13.10
N ILE A 337 34.86 -3.74 12.53
CA ILE A 337 35.48 -3.95 11.21
C ILE A 337 34.49 -4.60 10.23
N GLY A 338 33.86 -5.71 10.62
CA GLY A 338 32.95 -6.46 9.75
C GLY A 338 31.76 -5.64 9.25
N ARG A 339 31.06 -4.94 10.16
CA ARG A 339 29.89 -4.11 9.83
C ARG A 339 30.22 -2.95 8.88
N PRO A 340 31.25 -2.12 9.13
CA PRO A 340 31.66 -1.09 8.16
C PRO A 340 31.98 -1.63 6.77
N ILE A 341 32.72 -2.75 6.67
CA ILE A 341 33.06 -3.36 5.37
C ILE A 341 31.80 -3.84 4.65
N HIS A 342 30.93 -4.56 5.36
CA HIS A 342 29.68 -5.06 4.79
C HIS A 342 28.76 -3.90 4.37
N TYR A 343 28.73 -2.82 5.15
CA TYR A 343 28.00 -1.60 4.80
C TYR A 343 28.52 -0.94 3.53
N ALA A 344 29.84 -0.83 3.34
CA ALA A 344 30.41 -0.30 2.11
C ALA A 344 29.97 -1.13 0.88
N LYS A 345 29.97 -2.46 0.99
CA LYS A 345 29.43 -3.36 -0.06
C LYS A 345 27.94 -3.10 -0.31
N ARG A 346 27.13 -2.95 0.74
CA ARG A 346 25.71 -2.62 0.66
C ARG A 346 25.45 -1.27 0.00
N VAL A 347 26.30 -0.26 0.21
CA VAL A 347 26.22 1.04 -0.48
C VAL A 347 26.40 0.88 -1.98
N LEU A 348 27.36 0.06 -2.42
CA LEU A 348 27.56 -0.22 -3.85
C LEU A 348 26.36 -0.97 -4.44
N ALA A 349 25.86 -2.00 -3.74
CA ALA A 349 24.69 -2.76 -4.16
C ALA A 349 23.43 -1.88 -4.25
N GLN A 350 23.19 -0.99 -3.28
CA GLN A 350 22.11 -0.01 -3.30
C GLN A 350 22.16 0.85 -4.57
N ARG A 351 23.35 1.41 -4.89
CA ARG A 351 23.54 2.25 -6.07
C ARG A 351 23.27 1.48 -7.36
N GLN A 352 23.73 0.23 -7.45
CA GLN A 352 23.46 -0.64 -8.60
C GLN A 352 21.97 -0.93 -8.74
N ALA A 353 21.30 -1.32 -7.64
CA ALA A 353 19.87 -1.60 -7.63
C ALA A 353 19.03 -0.36 -8.03
N THR A 354 19.42 0.85 -7.59
CA THR A 354 18.76 2.09 -8.02
C THR A 354 18.93 2.35 -9.52
N LYS A 355 20.14 2.18 -10.07
CA LYS A 355 20.39 2.34 -11.51
C LYS A 355 19.60 1.33 -12.33
N GLU A 356 19.64 0.06 -11.93
CA GLU A 356 18.89 -1.01 -12.57
C GLU A 356 17.39 -0.72 -12.55
N TYR A 357 16.86 -0.30 -11.42
CA TYR A 357 15.46 0.09 -11.29
C TYR A 357 15.10 1.22 -12.26
N GLN A 358 15.83 2.33 -12.24
CA GLN A 358 15.58 3.48 -13.12
C GLN A 358 15.56 3.10 -14.61
N TYR A 359 16.42 2.15 -15.00
CA TYR A 359 16.44 1.64 -16.36
C TYR A 359 15.25 0.70 -16.65
N LYS A 360 15.05 -0.34 -15.83
CA LYS A 360 14.12 -1.44 -16.09
C LYS A 360 12.64 -1.08 -15.92
N ILE A 361 12.31 0.00 -15.20
CA ILE A 361 10.92 0.48 -15.16
C ILE A 361 10.45 1.06 -16.50
N HIS A 362 11.40 1.47 -17.36
CA HIS A 362 11.11 2.04 -18.67
C HIS A 362 11.46 1.10 -19.82
N HIS A 363 12.39 0.15 -19.61
CA HIS A 363 12.91 -0.76 -20.64
C HIS A 363 12.67 -2.22 -20.26
N GLY A 364 12.08 -2.98 -21.17
CA GLY A 364 11.82 -4.42 -21.01
C GLY A 364 10.49 -4.84 -21.62
N PRO A 365 10.18 -6.14 -21.56
CA PRO A 365 8.87 -6.64 -21.99
C PRO A 365 7.78 -5.98 -21.14
N ARG A 366 6.63 -5.71 -21.76
CA ARG A 366 5.45 -5.14 -21.11
C ARG A 366 4.37 -6.21 -20.97
N ILE A 367 3.43 -5.95 -20.06
CA ILE A 367 2.47 -6.97 -19.61
C ILE A 367 1.22 -7.11 -20.49
N LEU A 368 1.02 -6.18 -21.43
CA LEU A 368 -0.09 -6.16 -22.38
C LEU A 368 0.42 -5.98 -23.80
#